data_AF-A0AA43ESR8-F1
#
_entry.id   AF-A0AA43ESR8-F1
#
_cell.length_a   1.000
_cell.length_b   1.000
_cell.length_c   1.000
_cell.angle_alpha   90.00
_cell.angle_beta   90.00
_cell.angle_gamma   90.00
#
_symmetry.space_group_name_H-M   'P 1'
#
loop_
_entity.id
_entity.type
_entity.pdbx_description
1 polymer ?
#
loop_
_entity_poly.entity_id
_entity_poly.type
_entity_poly.pdbx_seq_one_letter_code
_entity_poly.pdbx_strand_id
1 'polypeptide(L)'
;MQRVVVLSVALLAILISPSAFSQSFTDKAKKDSAVEFSDEDPAMQKAMERARAGLEDFLRKAGSPPPNTDQYSVKVRVSEGDQQEYLWLSNLKVQGELWSGRIDNLPMIRSVKKGQSYAFAKTEIIDWTYIDKSKKKVVGNFTTCALLTKEPSDVAESIQKQYGLDCDR
;
A
#
# COMPACT_ATOMS: atom_id res chain seq x y z
N MET A 1 -6.47 -65.91 -37.85
CA MET A 1 -5.89 -65.47 -36.56
C MET A 1 -4.91 -64.35 -36.85
N GLN A 2 -5.27 -63.09 -36.55
CA GLN A 2 -4.35 -61.96 -36.65
C GLN A 2 -4.66 -61.03 -35.47
N ARG A 3 -3.70 -60.92 -34.55
CA ARG A 3 -3.81 -60.16 -33.30
C ARG A 3 -3.53 -58.69 -33.61
N VAL A 4 -4.49 -57.81 -33.34
CA VAL A 4 -4.25 -56.36 -33.30
C VAL A 4 -3.75 -56.02 -31.91
N VAL A 5 -2.50 -55.56 -31.82
CA VAL A 5 -1.93 -54.99 -30.59
C VAL A 5 -2.31 -53.52 -30.56
N VAL A 6 -3.19 -53.14 -29.63
CA VAL A 6 -3.52 -51.74 -29.37
C VAL A 6 -2.48 -51.20 -28.39
N LEU A 7 -1.60 -50.33 -28.88
CA LEU A 7 -0.69 -49.53 -28.06
C LEU A 7 -1.49 -48.39 -27.41
N SER A 8 -1.84 -48.57 -26.15
CA SER A 8 -2.44 -47.52 -25.32
C SER A 8 -1.37 -46.47 -24.98
N VAL A 9 -1.41 -45.32 -25.65
CA VAL A 9 -0.65 -44.13 -25.23
C VAL A 9 -1.42 -43.48 -24.07
N ALA A 10 -0.96 -43.71 -22.85
CA ALA A 10 -1.47 -43.01 -21.67
C ALA A 10 -0.99 -41.54 -21.72
N LEU A 11 -1.90 -40.63 -22.08
CA LEU A 11 -1.67 -39.19 -22.02
C LEU A 11 -1.69 -38.76 -20.54
N LEU A 12 -0.50 -38.56 -19.95
CA LEU A 12 -0.37 -37.96 -18.62
C LEU A 12 -0.74 -36.47 -18.73
N ALA A 13 -1.97 -36.12 -18.38
CA ALA A 13 -2.40 -34.74 -18.24
C ALA A 13 -1.70 -34.14 -17.02
N ILE A 14 -0.59 -33.43 -17.25
CA ILE A 14 0.05 -32.58 -16.24
C ILE A 14 -0.96 -31.46 -15.94
N LEU A 15 -1.66 -31.57 -14.81
CA LEU A 15 -2.45 -30.49 -14.23
C LEU A 15 -1.48 -29.37 -13.86
N ILE A 16 -1.30 -28.42 -14.78
CA ILE A 16 -0.70 -27.12 -14.49
C ILE A 16 -1.65 -26.46 -13.51
N SER A 17 -1.36 -26.65 -12.23
CA SER A 17 -2.02 -25.92 -11.16
C SER A 17 -1.72 -24.44 -11.44
N PRO A 18 -2.72 -23.56 -11.57
CA PRO A 18 -2.43 -22.15 -11.65
C PRO A 18 -1.76 -21.79 -10.32
N SER A 19 -0.46 -21.52 -10.37
CA SER A 19 0.23 -20.87 -9.27
C SER A 19 -0.64 -19.70 -8.86
N ALA A 20 -1.03 -19.63 -7.59
CA ALA A 20 -1.77 -18.52 -7.04
C ALA A 20 -1.00 -17.24 -7.38
N PHE A 21 -1.41 -16.58 -8.46
CA PHE A 21 -0.77 -15.36 -8.94
C PHE A 21 -1.09 -14.33 -7.89
N SER A 22 -0.15 -14.10 -6.97
CA SER A 22 -0.25 -12.99 -6.04
C SER A 22 -0.48 -11.74 -6.88
N GLN A 23 -1.63 -11.09 -6.69
CA GLN A 23 -1.99 -9.90 -7.46
C GLN A 23 -0.89 -8.86 -7.30
N SER A 24 -0.47 -8.25 -8.42
CA SER A 24 0.55 -7.20 -8.40
C SER A 24 0.11 -6.02 -7.53
N PHE A 25 1.06 -5.19 -7.07
CA PHE A 25 0.73 -3.96 -6.36
C PHE A 25 -0.23 -3.11 -7.19
N THR A 26 0.02 -3.03 -8.49
CA THR A 26 -0.79 -2.28 -9.45
C THR A 26 -2.24 -2.76 -9.51
N ASP A 27 -2.47 -4.08 -9.46
CA ASP A 27 -3.83 -4.64 -9.48
C ASP A 27 -4.59 -4.36 -8.18
N LYS A 28 -3.90 -4.42 -7.03
CA LYS A 28 -4.48 -4.07 -5.73
C LYS A 28 -4.80 -2.57 -5.66
N ALA A 29 -3.88 -1.71 -6.11
CA ALA A 29 -4.05 -0.26 -6.15
C ALA A 29 -5.26 0.14 -7.01
N LYS A 30 -5.45 -0.49 -8.19
CA LYS A 30 -6.63 -0.24 -9.06
C LYS A 30 -7.96 -0.58 -8.41
N LYS A 31 -7.98 -1.49 -7.42
CA LYS A 31 -9.18 -1.91 -6.69
C LYS A 31 -9.35 -1.19 -5.37
N ASP A 32 -8.50 -0.20 -5.07
CA ASP A 32 -8.36 0.43 -3.75
C ASP A 32 -8.11 -0.58 -2.61
N SER A 33 -7.64 -1.80 -2.90
CA SER A 33 -7.35 -2.81 -1.89
C SER A 33 -6.09 -2.45 -1.12
N ALA A 34 -6.06 -2.77 0.18
CA ALA A 34 -4.81 -2.69 0.93
C ALA A 34 -3.75 -3.61 0.35
N VAL A 35 -2.49 -3.19 0.47
CA VAL A 35 -1.34 -3.94 -0.02
C VAL A 35 -0.60 -4.54 1.16
N GLU A 36 -0.51 -5.87 1.17
CA GLU A 36 0.24 -6.64 2.16
C GLU A 36 1.73 -6.58 1.83
N PHE A 37 2.55 -6.43 2.86
CA PHE A 37 4.00 -6.53 2.79
C PHE A 37 4.53 -7.03 4.13
N SER A 38 5.73 -7.61 4.11
CA SER A 38 6.43 -8.02 5.33
C SER A 38 7.11 -6.83 5.98
N ASP A 39 7.02 -6.73 7.30
CA ASP A 39 7.75 -5.74 8.12
C ASP A 39 9.25 -6.03 8.19
N GLU A 40 9.67 -7.23 7.76
CA GLU A 40 11.07 -7.67 7.70
C GLU A 40 11.74 -7.32 6.36
N ASP A 41 10.98 -6.80 5.39
CA ASP A 41 11.54 -6.37 4.11
C ASP A 41 12.44 -5.13 4.32
N PRO A 42 13.75 -5.20 3.98
CA PRO A 42 14.67 -4.08 4.20
C PRO A 42 14.26 -2.79 3.48
N ALA A 43 13.64 -2.88 2.30
CA ALA A 43 13.17 -1.71 1.57
C ALA A 43 11.98 -1.06 2.29
N MET A 44 11.08 -1.88 2.85
CA MET A 44 9.95 -1.39 3.66
C MET A 44 10.43 -0.77 4.98
N GLN A 45 11.40 -1.39 5.66
CA GLN A 45 11.99 -0.84 6.88
C GLN A 45 12.60 0.53 6.64
N LYS A 46 13.42 0.66 5.59
CA LYS A 46 14.01 1.95 5.19
C LYS A 46 12.94 2.99 4.85
N ALA A 47 11.86 2.59 4.16
CA ALA A 47 10.74 3.49 3.86
C ALA A 47 10.02 3.96 5.13
N MET A 48 9.78 3.07 6.09
CA MET A 48 9.15 3.42 7.37
C MET A 48 10.05 4.31 8.23
N GLU A 49 11.36 4.06 8.28
CA GLU A 49 12.33 4.93 8.96
C GLU A 49 12.31 6.35 8.38
N ARG A 50 12.31 6.44 7.06
CA ARG A 50 12.21 7.70 6.33
C ARG A 50 10.90 8.43 6.60
N ALA A 51 9.77 7.70 6.62
CA ALA A 51 8.48 8.25 6.99
C ALA A 51 8.52 8.83 8.41
N ARG A 52 9.07 8.08 9.39
CA ARG A 52 9.21 8.53 10.78
C ARG A 52 10.04 9.80 10.90
N ALA A 53 11.14 9.91 10.16
CA ALA A 53 12.00 11.10 10.17
C ALA A 53 11.26 12.39 9.74
N GLY A 54 10.30 12.29 8.81
CA GLY A 54 9.51 13.44 8.34
C GLY A 54 8.14 13.60 9.02
N LEU A 55 7.77 12.72 9.95
CA LEU A 55 6.41 12.64 10.48
C LEU A 55 5.96 13.91 11.22
N GLU A 56 6.84 14.51 12.03
CA GLU A 56 6.51 15.74 12.77
C GLU A 56 6.19 16.91 11.84
N ASP A 57 6.97 17.06 10.77
CA ASP A 57 6.75 18.09 9.76
C ASP A 57 5.45 17.87 9.00
N PHE A 58 5.19 16.62 8.62
CA PHE A 58 3.93 16.24 7.99
C PHE A 58 2.73 16.56 8.88
N LEU A 59 2.71 16.14 10.16
CA LEU A 59 1.57 16.35 11.05
C LEU A 59 1.31 17.83 11.33
N ARG A 60 2.38 18.63 11.44
CA ARG A 60 2.25 20.09 11.57
C ARG A 60 1.55 20.70 10.36
N LYS A 61 1.95 20.29 9.14
CA LYS A 61 1.29 20.71 7.90
C LYS A 61 -0.14 20.18 7.79
N ALA A 62 -0.40 18.94 8.19
CA ALA A 62 -1.75 18.37 8.17
C ALA A 62 -2.71 19.14 9.09
N GLY A 63 -2.24 19.58 10.26
CA GLY A 63 -3.03 20.40 11.20
C GLY A 63 -3.23 21.85 10.75
N SER A 64 -2.33 22.38 9.93
CA SER A 64 -2.45 23.71 9.32
C SER A 64 -1.92 23.70 7.88
N PRO A 65 -2.74 23.23 6.91
CA PRO A 65 -2.28 23.03 5.53
C PRO A 65 -1.78 24.33 4.89
N PRO A 66 -0.52 24.37 4.43
CA PRO A 66 -0.02 25.50 3.65
C PRO A 66 -0.82 25.69 2.35
N PRO A 67 -0.81 26.89 1.75
CA PRO A 67 -1.40 27.10 0.43
C PRO A 67 -0.85 26.11 -0.60
N ASN A 68 -1.69 25.72 -1.56
CA ASN A 68 -1.36 24.76 -2.63
C ASN A 68 -1.01 23.34 -2.16
N THR A 69 -1.37 22.98 -0.93
CA THR A 69 -1.27 21.60 -0.44
C THR A 69 -2.66 21.02 -0.15
N ASP A 70 -2.85 19.73 -0.40
CA ASP A 70 -4.08 19.00 -0.05
C ASP A 70 -3.82 17.49 0.04
N GLN A 71 -4.89 16.71 0.21
CA GLN A 71 -4.89 15.24 0.25
C GLN A 71 -3.91 14.66 1.28
N TYR A 72 -3.93 15.23 2.49
CA TYR A 72 -3.19 14.72 3.64
C TYR A 72 -3.77 13.40 4.12
N SER A 73 -2.96 12.35 4.05
CA SER A 73 -3.29 11.01 4.55
C SER A 73 -2.10 10.36 5.26
N VAL A 74 -2.38 9.49 6.22
CA VAL A 74 -1.39 8.61 6.87
C VAL A 74 -1.68 7.16 6.56
N LYS A 75 -0.66 6.33 6.50
CA LYS A 75 -0.80 4.87 6.49
C LYS A 75 -0.60 4.38 7.91
N VAL A 76 -1.57 3.64 8.42
CA VAL A 76 -1.63 3.21 9.81
C VAL A 76 -1.64 1.70 9.88
N ARG A 77 -0.91 1.14 10.84
CA ARG A 77 -1.03 -0.25 11.25
C ARG A 77 -2.35 -0.45 11.98
N VAL A 78 -3.22 -1.29 11.43
CA VAL A 78 -4.47 -1.74 12.05
C VAL A 78 -4.33 -3.20 12.42
N SER A 79 -4.53 -3.53 13.69
CA SER A 79 -4.34 -4.90 14.21
C SER A 79 -5.63 -5.43 14.83
N GLU A 80 -5.94 -6.70 14.58
CA GLU A 80 -7.04 -7.44 15.20
C GLU A 80 -6.58 -8.88 15.50
N GLY A 81 -6.35 -9.18 16.79
CA GLY A 81 -5.73 -10.44 17.19
C GLY A 81 -4.35 -10.59 16.54
N ASP A 82 -4.15 -11.69 15.81
CA ASP A 82 -2.90 -11.97 15.08
C ASP A 82 -2.89 -11.37 13.65
N GLN A 83 -3.98 -10.72 13.23
CA GLN A 83 -4.05 -10.08 11.92
C GLN A 83 -3.55 -8.64 11.99
N GLN A 84 -2.76 -8.28 10.99
CA GLN A 84 -2.24 -6.92 10.81
C GLN A 84 -2.47 -6.48 9.36
N GLU A 85 -2.96 -5.26 9.19
CA GLU A 85 -3.15 -4.62 7.90
C GLU A 85 -2.66 -3.17 7.94
N TYR A 86 -2.26 -2.66 6.79
CA TYR A 86 -1.82 -1.28 6.64
C TYR A 86 -2.78 -0.49 5.76
N LEU A 87 -3.50 0.44 6.37
CA LEU A 87 -4.57 1.19 5.72
C LEU A 87 -4.20 2.66 5.59
N TRP A 88 -4.49 3.26 4.42
CA TRP A 88 -4.46 4.71 4.28
C TRP A 88 -5.70 5.34 4.93
N LEU A 89 -5.49 6.42 5.68
CA LEU A 89 -6.53 7.20 6.33
C LEU A 89 -6.39 8.67 5.96
N SER A 90 -7.49 9.29 5.53
CA SER A 90 -7.62 10.73 5.24
C SER A 90 -8.43 11.47 6.31
N ASN A 91 -8.71 12.76 6.09
CA ASN A 91 -9.56 13.58 6.97
C ASN A 91 -9.10 13.57 8.44
N LEU A 92 -7.79 13.80 8.61
CA LEU A 92 -7.11 13.67 9.89
C LEU A 92 -7.62 14.70 10.91
N LYS A 93 -7.86 14.23 12.13
CA LYS A 93 -8.24 15.05 13.28
C LYS A 93 -7.41 14.64 14.48
N VAL A 94 -7.01 15.62 15.29
CA VAL A 94 -6.30 15.40 16.54
C VAL A 94 -7.21 15.73 17.72
N GLN A 95 -7.22 14.86 18.74
CA GLN A 95 -7.91 15.06 20.02
C GLN A 95 -6.98 14.63 21.15
N GLY A 96 -6.32 15.61 21.79
CA GLY A 96 -5.26 15.32 22.75
C GLY A 96 -4.07 14.64 22.06
N GLU A 97 -3.69 13.46 22.55
CA GLU A 97 -2.59 12.65 21.98
C GLU A 97 -3.05 11.68 20.88
N LEU A 98 -4.36 11.48 20.74
CA LEU A 98 -4.92 10.57 19.75
C LEU A 98 -5.23 11.27 18.44
N TRP A 99 -4.98 10.56 17.35
CA TRP A 99 -5.37 10.94 16.01
C TRP A 99 -6.57 10.11 15.58
N SER A 100 -7.33 10.64 14.63
CA SER A 100 -8.35 9.89 13.93
C SER A 100 -8.39 10.29 12.46
N GLY A 101 -8.84 9.37 11.62
CA GLY A 101 -9.00 9.58 10.19
C GLY A 101 -10.08 8.66 9.63
N ARG A 102 -10.35 8.78 8.33
CA ARG A 102 -11.26 7.92 7.60
C ARG A 102 -10.49 6.97 6.71
N ILE A 103 -10.78 5.67 6.82
CA ILE A 103 -10.12 4.64 6.02
C ILE A 103 -10.43 4.84 4.52
N ASP A 104 -9.40 4.90 3.68
CA ASP A 104 -9.51 5.18 2.23
C ASP A 104 -9.52 3.90 1.38
N ASN A 105 -8.81 2.85 1.83
CA ASN A 105 -8.75 1.56 1.14
C ASN A 105 -9.89 0.62 1.54
N LEU A 106 -10.14 -0.39 0.72
CA LEU A 106 -10.97 -1.55 1.09
C LEU A 106 -10.16 -2.45 2.02
N PRO A 107 -10.57 -2.57 3.32
CA PRO A 107 -9.86 -3.42 4.26
C PRO A 107 -10.07 -4.91 3.98
N MET A 108 -9.07 -5.70 4.32
CA MET A 108 -9.14 -7.15 4.37
C MET A 108 -9.58 -7.62 5.77
N ILE A 109 -9.18 -6.90 6.81
CA ILE A 109 -9.67 -7.09 8.19
C ILE A 109 -11.15 -6.72 8.24
N ARG A 110 -11.98 -7.64 8.75
CA ARG A 110 -13.45 -7.52 8.69
C ARG A 110 -14.05 -6.58 9.73
N SER A 111 -13.32 -6.28 10.81
CA SER A 111 -13.79 -5.37 11.88
C SER A 111 -13.85 -3.91 11.46
N VAL A 112 -13.20 -3.54 10.35
CA VAL A 112 -13.18 -2.17 9.82
C VAL A 112 -13.66 -2.13 8.36
N LYS A 113 -14.14 -0.97 7.92
CA LYS A 113 -14.61 -0.77 6.54
C LYS A 113 -14.11 0.54 5.95
N LYS A 114 -14.04 0.61 4.63
CA LYS A 114 -13.76 1.85 3.89
C LYS A 114 -14.73 2.96 4.34
N GLY A 115 -14.17 4.12 4.61
CA GLY A 115 -14.86 5.31 5.09
C GLY A 115 -15.20 5.33 6.58
N GLN A 116 -14.92 4.26 7.33
CA GLN A 116 -15.07 4.28 8.79
C GLN A 116 -14.05 5.24 9.41
N SER A 117 -14.47 5.95 10.46
CA SER A 117 -13.53 6.69 11.30
C SER A 117 -12.77 5.71 12.19
N TYR A 118 -11.45 5.82 12.21
CA TYR A 118 -10.57 4.98 13.00
C TYR A 118 -9.64 5.88 13.82
N ALA A 119 -9.55 5.61 15.12
CA ALA A 119 -8.66 6.29 16.04
C ALA A 119 -7.35 5.51 16.18
N PHE A 120 -6.24 6.21 16.24
CA PHE A 120 -4.91 5.61 16.28
C PHE A 120 -3.92 6.49 17.04
N ALA A 121 -2.92 5.84 17.61
CA ALA A 121 -1.75 6.49 18.18
C ALA A 121 -0.79 6.90 17.06
N LYS A 122 -0.04 7.98 17.29
CA LYS A 122 0.99 8.44 16.36
C LYS A 122 2.03 7.35 16.03
N THR A 123 2.33 6.47 16.98
CA THR A 123 3.27 5.36 16.83
C THR A 123 2.80 4.29 15.84
N GLU A 124 1.52 4.27 15.49
CA GLU A 124 0.94 3.34 14.53
C GLU A 124 1.07 3.86 13.08
N ILE A 125 1.51 5.10 12.89
CA ILE A 125 1.77 5.67 11.56
C ILE A 125 3.08 5.10 11.01
N ILE A 126 2.99 4.49 9.83
CA ILE A 126 4.13 3.87 9.14
C ILE A 126 4.48 4.55 7.81
N ASP A 127 3.59 5.38 7.28
CA ASP A 127 3.82 6.23 6.11
C ASP A 127 2.86 7.43 6.15
N TRP A 128 3.11 8.41 5.30
CA TRP A 128 2.25 9.59 5.15
C TRP A 128 2.36 10.16 3.74
N THR A 129 1.38 10.95 3.33
CA THR A 129 1.36 11.56 2.00
C THR A 129 0.57 12.86 1.97
N TYR A 130 0.97 13.78 1.11
CA TYR A 130 0.16 14.93 0.69
C TYR A 130 0.54 15.36 -0.73
N ILE A 131 -0.30 16.15 -1.38
CA ILE A 131 -0.02 16.71 -2.70
C ILE A 131 0.48 18.13 -2.57
N ASP A 132 1.63 18.42 -3.19
CA ASP A 132 2.12 19.78 -3.45
C ASP A 132 1.71 20.17 -4.88
N LYS A 133 0.60 20.91 -5.00
CA LYS A 133 0.04 21.34 -6.29
C LYS A 133 0.95 22.30 -7.04
N SER A 134 1.77 23.06 -6.31
CA SER A 134 2.71 24.00 -6.93
C SER A 134 3.79 23.26 -7.74
N LYS A 135 4.19 22.07 -7.26
CA LYS A 135 5.17 21.21 -7.93
C LYS A 135 4.55 20.10 -8.77
N LYS A 136 3.23 19.88 -8.65
CA LYS A 136 2.52 18.73 -9.20
C LYS A 136 3.16 17.40 -8.74
N LYS A 137 3.46 17.33 -7.44
CA LYS A 137 4.14 16.19 -6.82
C LYS A 137 3.38 15.64 -5.63
N VAL A 138 3.44 14.33 -5.49
CA VAL A 138 3.10 13.62 -4.24
C VAL A 138 4.35 13.62 -3.37
N VAL A 139 4.21 14.10 -2.14
CA VAL A 139 5.27 14.11 -1.13
C VAL A 139 4.96 13.04 -0.11
N GLY A 140 5.97 12.23 0.24
CA GLY A 140 5.80 11.05 1.11
C GLY A 140 5.57 9.80 0.28
N ASN A 141 4.64 8.93 0.70
CA ASN A 141 4.30 7.67 0.02
C ASN A 141 5.51 6.72 -0.09
N PHE A 142 6.39 6.71 0.92
CA PHE A 142 7.66 6.00 0.87
C PHE A 142 7.49 4.49 0.79
N THR A 143 6.45 3.94 1.42
CA THR A 143 6.14 2.51 1.37
C THR A 143 5.65 2.09 -0.01
N THR A 144 4.95 2.96 -0.73
CA THR A 144 4.64 2.74 -2.14
C THR A 144 5.90 2.78 -3.00
N CYS A 145 6.81 3.71 -2.76
CA CYS A 145 8.11 3.73 -3.45
C CYS A 145 8.90 2.43 -3.24
N ALA A 146 8.92 1.90 -2.01
CA ALA A 146 9.53 0.59 -1.73
C ALA A 146 8.84 -0.54 -2.50
N LEU A 147 7.50 -0.55 -2.57
CA LEU A 147 6.75 -1.54 -3.35
C LEU A 147 7.06 -1.45 -4.85
N LEU A 148 7.21 -0.25 -5.40
CA LEU A 148 7.53 -0.06 -6.82
C LEU A 148 8.90 -0.60 -7.22
N THR A 149 9.84 -0.76 -6.28
CA THR A 149 11.13 -1.43 -6.57
C THR A 149 10.98 -2.91 -6.94
N LYS A 150 9.80 -3.51 -6.67
CA LYS A 150 9.47 -4.90 -6.99
C LYS A 150 8.72 -5.05 -8.31
N GLU A 151 8.31 -3.95 -8.92
CA GLU A 151 7.65 -3.93 -10.23
C GLU A 151 8.70 -3.81 -11.35
N PRO A 152 8.38 -4.21 -12.59
CA PRO A 152 9.19 -3.89 -13.76
C PRO A 152 9.48 -2.38 -13.85
N SER A 153 10.68 -2.00 -14.30
CA SER A 153 11.13 -0.60 -14.28
C SER A 153 10.23 0.34 -15.08
N ASP A 154 9.73 -0.11 -16.23
CA ASP A 154 8.78 0.64 -17.07
C ASP A 154 7.43 0.86 -16.37
N VAL A 155 6.94 -0.14 -15.64
CA VAL A 155 5.73 -0.03 -14.81
C VAL A 155 5.96 0.94 -13.66
N ALA A 156 7.07 0.82 -12.94
CA ALA A 156 7.42 1.70 -11.83
C ALA A 156 7.56 3.16 -12.27
N GLU A 157 8.27 3.42 -13.38
CA GLU A 157 8.44 4.76 -13.96
C GLU A 157 7.10 5.35 -14.42
N SER A 158 6.25 4.53 -15.05
CA SER A 158 4.91 4.93 -15.49
C SER A 158 4.04 5.37 -14.30
N ILE A 159 4.04 4.59 -13.22
CA ILE A 159 3.32 4.91 -11.98
C ILE A 159 3.88 6.18 -11.35
N GLN A 160 5.20 6.30 -11.21
CA GLN A 160 5.82 7.50 -10.65
C GLN A 160 5.44 8.76 -11.43
N LYS A 161 5.47 8.69 -12.77
CA LYS A 161 5.06 9.80 -13.63
C LYS A 161 3.57 10.10 -13.52
N GLN A 162 2.72 9.08 -13.54
CA GLN A 162 1.26 9.22 -13.49
C GLN A 162 0.80 9.92 -12.20
N TYR A 163 1.37 9.52 -11.06
CA TYR A 163 0.97 10.06 -9.75
C TYR A 163 1.84 11.24 -9.30
N GLY A 164 2.89 11.58 -10.05
CA GLY A 164 3.85 12.62 -9.64
C GLY A 164 4.63 12.21 -8.39
N LEU A 165 4.85 10.92 -8.19
CA LEU A 165 5.60 10.38 -7.07
C LEU A 165 7.10 10.56 -7.32
N ASP A 166 7.83 11.00 -6.31
CA ASP A 166 9.28 11.22 -6.36
C ASP A 166 9.94 10.27 -5.36
N CYS A 167 10.39 9.10 -5.83
CA CYS A 167 10.91 8.04 -4.99
C CYS A 167 12.41 8.17 -4.66
N ASP A 168 13.11 9.07 -5.35
CA ASP A 168 14.56 9.28 -5.17
C ASP A 168 14.88 10.31 -4.10
N ARG A 169 13.89 11.10 -3.67
CA ARG A 169 14.06 12.14 -2.67
C ARG A 169 13.91 11.63 -1.30
#